data_AF-A0A929ZYY2-F1
#
_entry.id   AF-A0A929ZYY2-F1
#
_cell.length_a   1.000
_cell.length_b   1.000
_cell.length_c   1.000
_cell.angle_alpha   90.00
_cell.angle_beta   90.00
_cell.angle_gamma   90.00
#
_symmetry.space_group_name_H-M   'P 1'
#
loop_
_entity.id
_entity.type
_entity.pdbx_description
1 polymer ?
#
loop_
_entity_poly.entity_id
_entity_poly.type
_entity_poly.pdbx_seq_one_letter_code
_entity_poly.pdbx_strand_id
1 'polypeptide(L)'
;MPFYDNSNTSWDRLNRKSSVVTGDGVEVSITNTTEESNNTNGISPAETDEEYVNLTSDINNHESEMRRLMRANGIYEPEDMKYWTTFYRYPRIDPFNHVQGAREYAFFTKPDLPILRYQTETGFDYNKSGWLSDAASQFPYFNWLYSHGYLYTVLENLCYGTSDGSSEKNCPFVRILSNRKTSNIDIPDLAVDELETAQNMFGSRILYPKSSISSDENVDFTIEFEDTRYLEIYNYFKTWDYARQLKWLGLLPPKKEYILNKILYDHISIFRFLVDDDGETILHFSKFTGVFPKTISRSSFSEIPQSGPLKVTIGFKLSGFFEDMEPNILSDFNTLVANWKDGTMTNPTYNEIPLWDDSIGAMSGESGDYPYIYYPKEPDWRGYKLPMLKWSTNTGNDPAVSWANQDTNTKSVVETTTDEIQNVANTIGSYAGVTFNKDMTPEELEKATEAKRMNKF
;
A
#
# COMPACT_ATOMS: atom_id res chain seq x y z
N MET A 1 10.15 -44.99 5.25
CA MET A 1 11.10 -44.00 5.79
C MET A 1 10.29 -43.08 6.70
N PRO A 2 10.52 -43.05 8.02
CA PRO A 2 9.81 -42.12 8.89
C PRO A 2 10.56 -40.79 8.90
N PHE A 3 9.85 -39.69 8.68
CA PHE A 3 10.37 -38.34 8.91
C PHE A 3 9.77 -37.84 10.24
N TYR A 4 10.68 -37.35 11.08
CA TYR A 4 10.45 -36.78 12.40
C TYR A 4 9.55 -35.54 12.31
N ASP A 5 8.59 -35.48 13.22
CA ASP A 5 7.78 -34.30 13.52
C ASP A 5 8.60 -33.37 14.42
N ASN A 6 8.67 -32.09 14.06
CA ASN A 6 9.40 -31.07 14.82
C ASN A 6 8.48 -29.84 14.96
N SER A 7 7.34 -30.04 15.61
CA SER A 7 6.37 -29.01 15.94
C SER A 7 6.67 -28.40 17.31
N ASN A 8 7.69 -27.55 17.42
CA ASN A 8 8.02 -26.90 18.70
C ASN A 8 8.45 -25.43 18.55
N THR A 9 7.80 -24.65 17.68
CA THR A 9 8.09 -23.21 17.53
C THR A 9 6.88 -22.28 17.34
N SER A 10 5.65 -22.81 17.32
CA SER A 10 4.45 -22.00 17.03
C SER A 10 3.61 -21.61 18.26
N TRP A 11 3.84 -22.24 19.43
CA TRP A 11 2.99 -22.04 20.61
C TRP A 11 3.32 -20.79 21.42
N ASP A 12 4.49 -20.17 21.23
CA ASP A 12 4.95 -19.06 22.07
C ASP A 12 4.34 -17.69 21.71
N ARG A 13 3.65 -17.55 20.58
CA ARG A 13 3.10 -16.23 20.15
C ARG A 13 1.66 -15.95 20.60
N LEU A 14 0.95 -16.93 21.16
CA LEU A 14 -0.44 -16.77 21.64
C LEU A 14 -0.58 -16.52 23.14
N ASN A 15 0.51 -16.59 23.91
CA ASN A 15 0.49 -16.24 25.34
C ASN A 15 0.63 -14.72 25.56
N ARG A 16 -0.40 -13.96 25.17
CA ARG A 16 -0.56 -12.56 25.57
C ARG A 16 -0.99 -12.50 27.04
N LYS A 17 -0.26 -11.73 27.84
CA LYS A 17 -0.50 -11.50 29.28
C LYS A 17 -1.94 -11.06 29.54
N SER A 18 -2.75 -11.91 30.15
CA SER A 18 -4.00 -11.50 30.79
C SER A 18 -3.71 -11.13 32.24
N SER A 19 -3.76 -9.84 32.58
CA SER A 19 -3.82 -9.40 33.98
C SER A 19 -5.28 -9.45 34.45
N VAL A 20 -5.60 -10.37 35.36
CA VAL A 20 -6.87 -10.36 36.08
C VAL A 20 -6.63 -9.67 37.43
N VAL A 21 -7.26 -8.52 37.64
CA VAL A 21 -7.25 -7.84 38.94
C VAL A 21 -8.34 -8.48 39.80
N THR A 22 -7.96 -9.27 40.81
CA THR A 22 -8.88 -9.65 41.89
C THR A 22 -8.90 -8.54 42.95
N GLY A 23 -10.04 -8.38 43.62
CA GLY A 23 -10.37 -7.24 44.49
C GLY A 23 -9.51 -7.02 45.74
N ASP A 24 -8.44 -7.80 45.93
CA ASP A 24 -7.53 -7.70 47.06
C ASP A 24 -6.10 -7.33 46.62
N GLY A 25 -5.95 -6.30 45.78
CA GLY A 25 -4.73 -5.47 45.68
C GLY A 25 -3.35 -6.14 45.49
N VAL A 26 -3.26 -7.42 45.16
CA VAL A 26 -2.00 -8.12 44.91
C VAL A 26 -1.85 -8.34 43.41
N GLU A 27 -0.93 -7.60 42.79
CA GLU A 27 -0.49 -7.86 41.42
C GLU A 27 0.35 -9.14 41.40
N VAL A 28 -0.19 -10.20 40.81
CA VAL A 28 0.58 -11.40 40.47
C VAL A 28 1.04 -11.26 39.02
N SER A 29 2.31 -10.90 38.83
CA SER A 29 2.97 -10.88 37.54
C SER A 29 3.52 -12.28 37.24
N ILE A 30 2.95 -12.95 36.23
CA ILE A 30 3.45 -14.24 35.74
C ILE A 30 4.42 -13.96 34.59
N THR A 31 5.70 -14.26 34.80
CA THR A 31 6.75 -14.27 33.76
C THR A 31 7.02 -15.70 33.33
N ASN A 32 6.72 -16.04 32.07
CA ASN A 32 7.23 -17.27 31.45
C ASN A 32 8.67 -17.03 31.00
N THR A 33 9.64 -17.42 31.82
CA THR A 33 11.03 -17.60 31.39
C THR A 33 11.25 -19.06 31.03
N THR A 34 11.29 -19.36 29.73
CA THR A 34 11.96 -20.56 29.22
C THR A 34 13.47 -20.33 29.25
N GLU A 35 14.08 -20.52 30.42
CA GLU A 35 15.52 -20.76 30.53
C GLU A 35 15.72 -22.06 31.32
N GLU A 36 16.28 -23.06 30.64
CA GLU A 36 16.92 -24.21 31.28
C GLU A 36 18.03 -23.69 32.21
N SER A 37 17.73 -23.57 33.49
CA SER A 37 18.76 -23.47 34.52
C SER A 37 18.45 -24.48 35.63
N ASN A 38 19.32 -25.48 35.72
CA ASN A 38 19.41 -26.35 36.88
C ASN A 38 19.61 -25.49 38.12
N ASN A 39 18.58 -25.36 38.95
CA ASN A 39 18.75 -24.85 40.30
C ASN A 39 17.99 -25.72 41.29
N THR A 40 18.75 -26.54 42.00
CA THR A 40 18.33 -27.24 43.21
C THR A 40 17.86 -26.23 44.24
N ASN A 41 16.55 -26.08 44.41
CA ASN A 41 15.93 -25.66 45.67
C ASN A 41 14.49 -26.16 45.68
N GLY A 42 14.17 -26.96 46.71
CA GLY A 42 12.88 -27.60 46.86
C GLY A 42 11.75 -26.60 47.03
N ILE A 43 10.90 -26.54 46.00
CA ILE A 43 9.49 -26.18 46.12
C ILE A 43 8.76 -27.37 45.48
N SER A 44 7.94 -28.08 46.24
CA SER A 44 7.10 -29.16 45.72
C SER A 44 6.23 -28.61 44.58
N PRO A 45 6.02 -29.36 43.48
CA PRO A 45 5.04 -28.94 42.49
C PRO A 45 3.70 -28.80 43.21
N ALA A 46 3.15 -27.59 43.22
CA ALA A 46 1.90 -27.29 43.89
C ALA A 46 0.78 -28.07 43.17
N GLU A 47 -0.19 -28.59 43.92
CA GLU A 47 -1.37 -29.33 43.41
C GLU A 47 -2.07 -28.65 42.21
N THR A 48 -1.87 -27.34 42.05
CA THR A 48 -2.34 -26.53 40.92
C THR A 48 -1.80 -26.95 39.55
N ASP A 49 -0.57 -27.46 39.47
CA ASP A 49 0.05 -27.84 38.19
C ASP A 49 -0.46 -29.22 37.73
N GLU A 50 -0.68 -30.15 38.65
CA GLU A 50 -1.28 -31.46 38.33
C GLU A 50 -2.76 -31.33 37.96
N GLU A 51 -3.52 -30.48 38.66
CA GLU A 51 -4.92 -30.22 38.33
C GLU A 51 -5.06 -29.56 36.95
N TYR A 52 -4.18 -28.59 36.62
CA TYR A 52 -4.15 -27.96 35.29
C TYR A 52 -3.82 -28.94 34.17
N VAL A 53 -2.82 -29.82 34.37
CA VAL A 53 -2.45 -30.87 33.41
C VAL A 53 -3.58 -31.89 33.22
N ASN A 54 -4.28 -32.25 34.30
CA ASN A 54 -5.43 -33.15 34.23
C ASN A 54 -6.62 -32.51 33.50
N LEU A 55 -6.95 -31.25 33.81
CA LEU A 55 -8.00 -30.48 33.12
C LEU A 55 -7.73 -30.32 31.63
N THR A 56 -6.49 -29.97 31.25
CA THR A 56 -6.11 -29.88 29.83
C THR A 56 -6.18 -31.24 29.14
N SER A 57 -5.81 -32.33 29.82
CA SER A 57 -5.94 -33.68 29.28
C SER A 57 -7.40 -34.11 29.09
N ASP A 58 -8.29 -33.74 30.01
CA ASP A 58 -9.72 -34.01 29.91
C ASP A 58 -10.39 -33.20 28.80
N ILE A 59 -9.99 -31.94 28.62
CA ILE A 59 -10.45 -31.09 27.52
C ILE A 59 -10.05 -31.68 26.16
N ASN A 60 -8.80 -32.15 26.04
CA ASN A 60 -8.27 -32.70 24.80
C ASN A 60 -8.81 -34.12 24.47
N ASN A 61 -9.32 -34.86 25.46
CA ASN A 61 -9.86 -36.21 25.24
C ASN A 61 -11.29 -36.17 24.68
N HIS A 62 -11.50 -36.73 23.49
CA HIS A 62 -12.81 -36.75 22.80
C HIS A 62 -13.92 -37.48 23.57
N GLU A 63 -13.56 -38.37 24.49
CA GLU A 63 -14.49 -39.19 25.28
C GLU A 63 -14.82 -38.59 26.65
N SER A 64 -14.16 -37.50 27.06
CA SER A 64 -14.39 -36.91 28.38
C SER A 64 -15.81 -36.33 28.49
N GLU A 65 -16.40 -36.43 29.68
CA GLU A 65 -17.71 -35.85 29.95
C GLU A 65 -17.69 -34.32 29.81
N MET A 66 -16.56 -33.69 30.15
CA MET A 66 -16.34 -32.25 30.01
C MET A 66 -16.45 -31.82 28.55
N ARG A 67 -15.72 -32.47 27.63
CA ARG A 67 -15.76 -32.10 26.21
C ARG A 67 -17.13 -32.35 25.59
N ARG A 68 -17.84 -33.41 26.03
CA ARG A 68 -19.23 -33.67 25.63
C ARG A 68 -20.17 -32.56 26.11
N LEU A 69 -20.00 -32.07 27.33
CA LEU A 69 -20.78 -30.96 27.88
C LEU A 69 -20.48 -29.64 27.15
N MET A 70 -19.22 -29.34 26.86
CA MET A 70 -18.82 -28.16 26.08
C MET A 70 -19.48 -28.16 24.70
N ARG A 71 -19.41 -29.29 23.98
CA ARG A 71 -20.04 -29.45 22.66
C ARG A 71 -21.57 -29.36 22.73
N ALA A 72 -22.19 -29.89 23.78
CA ALA A 72 -23.63 -29.77 23.98
C ALA A 72 -24.08 -28.31 24.18
N ASN A 73 -23.21 -27.47 24.75
CA ASN A 73 -23.42 -26.03 24.91
C ASN A 73 -22.88 -25.18 23.72
N GLY A 74 -22.40 -25.83 22.67
CA GLY A 74 -21.92 -25.13 21.46
C GLY A 74 -20.52 -24.53 21.57
N ILE A 75 -19.73 -24.91 22.58
CA ILE A 75 -18.32 -24.52 22.70
C ILE A 75 -17.48 -25.61 22.04
N TYR A 76 -16.66 -25.21 21.08
CA TYR A 76 -15.84 -26.09 20.27
C TYR A 76 -14.39 -25.60 20.25
N GLU A 77 -13.48 -26.55 20.09
CA GLU A 77 -12.08 -26.26 19.80
C GLU A 77 -11.85 -26.10 18.30
N PRO A 78 -10.75 -25.46 17.88
CA PRO A 78 -10.41 -25.33 16.47
C PRO A 78 -10.35 -26.68 15.73
N GLU A 79 -9.88 -27.74 16.40
CA GLU A 79 -9.80 -29.08 15.81
C GLU A 79 -11.16 -29.72 15.53
N ASP A 80 -12.18 -29.35 16.30
CA ASP A 80 -13.56 -29.80 16.14
C ASP A 80 -14.28 -29.06 15.00
N MET A 81 -13.65 -28.02 14.44
CA MET A 81 -14.21 -27.11 13.43
C MET A 81 -13.61 -27.33 12.03
N LYS A 82 -13.49 -28.60 11.63
CA LYS A 82 -13.01 -29.01 10.29
C LYS A 82 -14.17 -29.15 9.29
N TYR A 83 -14.47 -28.08 8.56
CA TYR A 83 -15.55 -28.02 7.57
C TYR A 83 -15.44 -29.02 6.42
N TRP A 84 -14.22 -29.42 6.04
CA TRP A 84 -13.98 -30.25 4.86
C TRP A 84 -14.04 -31.75 5.14
N THR A 85 -13.87 -32.19 6.39
CA THR A 85 -13.85 -33.62 6.74
C THR A 85 -15.10 -34.09 7.46
N THR A 86 -15.83 -33.20 8.12
CA THR A 86 -16.93 -33.59 9.01
C THR A 86 -18.21 -32.83 8.70
N PHE A 87 -19.33 -33.56 8.68
CA PHE A 87 -20.66 -32.96 8.59
C PHE A 87 -21.17 -32.67 10.00
N TYR A 88 -21.64 -31.45 10.23
CA TYR A 88 -22.30 -31.09 11.47
C TYR A 88 -23.81 -31.33 11.36
N ARG A 89 -24.38 -31.96 12.39
CA ARG A 89 -25.83 -32.20 12.46
C ARG A 89 -26.65 -30.91 12.56
N TYR A 90 -26.07 -29.89 13.19
CA TYR A 90 -26.68 -28.57 13.36
C TYR A 90 -25.69 -27.50 12.90
N PRO A 91 -26.15 -26.36 12.36
CA PRO A 91 -25.32 -25.19 12.16
C PRO A 91 -24.68 -24.76 13.48
N ARG A 92 -23.39 -24.45 13.46
CA ARG A 92 -22.61 -24.03 14.63
C ARG A 92 -22.00 -22.66 14.35
N ILE A 93 -21.85 -21.84 15.37
CA ILE A 93 -21.07 -20.60 15.28
C ILE A 93 -19.60 -20.99 15.39
N ASP A 94 -18.79 -20.56 14.43
CA ASP A 94 -17.35 -20.76 14.43
C ASP A 94 -16.64 -19.44 14.65
N PRO A 95 -16.18 -19.16 15.87
CA PRO A 95 -15.50 -17.91 16.16
C PRO A 95 -14.09 -17.84 15.53
N PHE A 96 -13.52 -18.97 15.08
CA PHE A 96 -12.17 -19.01 14.56
C PHE A 96 -12.15 -18.66 13.06
N ASN A 97 -12.99 -19.30 12.24
CA ASN A 97 -13.01 -19.07 10.79
C ASN A 97 -14.02 -18.01 10.34
N HIS A 98 -14.73 -17.37 11.27
CA HIS A 98 -15.68 -16.34 10.92
C HIS A 98 -14.98 -15.00 10.63
N VAL A 99 -15.16 -14.51 9.40
CA VAL A 99 -14.69 -13.20 8.97
C VAL A 99 -15.56 -12.11 9.62
N GLN A 100 -15.01 -11.40 10.59
CA GLN A 100 -15.62 -10.20 11.18
C GLN A 100 -14.67 -9.01 11.05
N GLY A 101 -15.20 -7.80 10.88
CA GLY A 101 -14.36 -6.59 10.91
C GLY A 101 -13.41 -6.40 9.72
N ALA A 102 -13.57 -7.19 8.65
CA ALA A 102 -12.76 -7.07 7.44
C ALA A 102 -12.77 -5.65 6.86
N ARG A 103 -11.61 -5.19 6.40
CA ARG A 103 -11.37 -3.84 5.89
C ARG A 103 -11.08 -3.88 4.39
N GLU A 104 -11.56 -2.88 3.67
CA GLU A 104 -11.33 -2.78 2.22
C GLU A 104 -10.33 -1.68 1.87
N TYR A 105 -9.21 -2.08 1.26
CA TYR A 105 -8.24 -1.17 0.66
C TYR A 105 -8.46 -1.10 -0.86
N ALA A 106 -8.58 0.11 -1.39
CA ALA A 106 -8.71 0.36 -2.83
C ALA A 106 -7.58 1.27 -3.30
N PHE A 107 -6.75 0.79 -4.23
CA PHE A 107 -5.65 1.52 -4.83
C PHE A 107 -5.99 1.88 -6.28
N PHE A 108 -6.12 3.18 -6.54
CA PHE A 108 -6.42 3.72 -7.87
C PHE A 108 -5.12 4.08 -8.56
N THR A 109 -4.86 3.57 -9.77
CA THR A 109 -3.69 4.01 -10.54
C THR A 109 -3.92 5.41 -11.12
N LYS A 110 -2.84 6.15 -11.34
CA LYS A 110 -2.88 7.46 -12.01
C LYS A 110 -3.17 7.27 -13.51
N PRO A 111 -4.05 8.09 -14.13
CA PRO A 111 -4.07 8.21 -15.57
C PRO A 111 -2.84 8.99 -16.04
N ASP A 112 -2.57 8.99 -17.35
CA ASP A 112 -1.50 9.80 -17.93
C ASP A 112 -2.03 10.86 -18.91
N LEU A 113 -2.70 11.87 -18.36
CA LEU A 113 -3.21 12.97 -19.16
C LEU A 113 -2.07 13.94 -19.52
N PRO A 114 -1.97 14.41 -20.79
CA PRO A 114 -0.90 15.30 -21.24
C PRO A 114 -1.11 16.78 -20.81
N ILE A 115 -1.47 16.99 -19.55
CA ILE A 115 -1.72 18.32 -18.96
C ILE A 115 -0.40 18.96 -18.53
N LEU A 116 0.47 18.18 -17.89
CA LEU A 116 1.79 18.60 -17.43
C LEU A 116 2.88 18.13 -18.40
N ARG A 117 4.01 18.84 -18.43
CA ARG A 117 5.20 18.44 -19.17
C ARG A 117 5.97 17.38 -18.40
N TYR A 118 6.51 16.43 -19.15
CA TYR A 118 7.36 15.37 -18.64
C TYR A 118 8.81 15.79 -18.73
N GLN A 119 9.64 15.23 -17.85
CA GLN A 119 11.07 15.33 -17.97
C GLN A 119 11.51 14.54 -19.21
N THR A 120 12.04 15.23 -20.22
CA THR A 120 12.67 14.57 -21.38
C THR A 120 14.17 14.42 -21.14
N GLU A 121 14.72 13.24 -21.43
CA GLU A 121 16.14 12.93 -21.26
C GLU A 121 17.09 13.77 -22.14
N THR A 122 16.56 14.46 -23.17
CA THR A 122 17.37 15.25 -24.11
C THR A 122 16.77 16.64 -24.36
N GLY A 123 17.52 17.71 -24.04
CA GLY A 123 17.24 19.08 -24.47
C GLY A 123 17.25 20.16 -23.35
N PHE A 124 17.03 21.42 -23.74
CA PHE A 124 16.94 22.59 -22.83
C PHE A 124 15.71 22.55 -21.88
N ASP A 125 14.81 21.57 -22.05
CA ASP A 125 13.56 21.41 -21.28
C ASP A 125 13.67 20.41 -20.11
N TYR A 126 14.87 19.90 -19.81
CA TYR A 126 15.15 18.94 -18.73
C TYR A 126 14.65 19.40 -17.33
N ASN A 127 14.49 20.72 -17.11
CA ASN A 127 14.07 21.29 -15.82
C ASN A 127 12.59 21.75 -15.77
N LYS A 128 11.76 21.41 -16.76
CA LYS A 128 10.35 21.88 -16.85
C LYS A 128 9.30 20.81 -16.49
N SER A 129 9.72 19.69 -15.91
CA SER A 129 8.79 18.69 -15.38
C SER A 129 7.83 19.33 -14.38
N GLY A 130 6.54 19.06 -14.52
CA GLY A 130 5.50 19.64 -13.67
C GLY A 130 4.98 21.02 -14.10
N TRP A 131 5.49 21.60 -15.19
CA TRP A 131 4.90 22.81 -15.78
C TRP A 131 3.73 22.44 -16.68
N LEU A 132 2.78 23.35 -16.88
CA LEU A 132 1.71 23.15 -17.85
C LEU A 132 2.26 22.92 -19.27
N SER A 133 1.67 21.97 -20.00
CA SER A 133 1.99 21.73 -21.41
C SER A 133 1.59 22.94 -22.27
N ASP A 134 2.24 23.11 -23.43
CA ASP A 134 1.94 24.23 -24.34
C ASP A 134 0.48 24.23 -24.83
N ALA A 135 -0.16 23.05 -24.88
CA ALA A 135 -1.57 22.90 -25.19
C ALA A 135 -2.45 23.24 -23.98
N ALA A 136 -2.10 22.74 -22.79
CA ALA A 136 -2.87 22.99 -21.58
C ALA A 136 -2.83 24.46 -21.12
N SER A 137 -1.69 25.14 -21.30
CA SER A 137 -1.51 26.54 -20.89
C SER A 137 -2.39 27.53 -21.67
N GLN A 138 -2.96 27.12 -22.80
CA GLN A 138 -3.91 27.94 -23.56
C GLN A 138 -5.28 28.02 -22.90
N PHE A 139 -5.60 27.08 -21.99
CA PHE A 139 -6.91 27.02 -21.35
C PHE A 139 -6.89 27.72 -19.98
N PRO A 140 -7.79 28.69 -19.73
CA PRO A 140 -7.86 29.41 -18.46
C PRO A 140 -8.06 28.50 -17.25
N TYR A 141 -8.78 27.38 -17.41
CA TYR A 141 -9.07 26.48 -16.30
C TYR A 141 -7.82 25.79 -15.74
N PHE A 142 -6.91 25.30 -16.61
CA PHE A 142 -5.66 24.71 -16.15
C PHE A 142 -4.72 25.76 -15.52
N ASN A 143 -4.67 26.96 -16.10
CA ASN A 143 -3.91 28.08 -15.51
C ASN A 143 -4.45 28.49 -14.14
N TRP A 144 -5.77 28.43 -13.94
CA TRP A 144 -6.40 28.70 -12.66
C TRP A 144 -5.99 27.64 -11.62
N LEU A 145 -6.11 26.35 -11.94
CA LEU A 145 -5.70 25.27 -11.03
C LEU A 145 -4.21 25.36 -10.65
N TYR A 146 -3.36 25.60 -11.65
CA TYR A 146 -1.92 25.71 -11.44
C TYR A 146 -1.56 26.90 -10.54
N SER A 147 -2.15 28.07 -10.77
CA SER A 147 -1.86 29.27 -9.97
C SER A 147 -2.45 29.24 -8.55
N HIS A 148 -3.45 28.41 -8.29
CA HIS A 148 -4.11 28.29 -6.97
C HIS A 148 -3.56 27.12 -6.14
N GLY A 149 -2.45 26.51 -6.54
CA GLY A 149 -1.75 25.49 -5.75
C GLY A 149 -2.29 24.05 -5.89
N TYR A 150 -3.13 23.77 -6.89
CA TYR A 150 -3.65 22.42 -7.16
C TYR A 150 -2.68 21.51 -7.93
N LEU A 151 -1.42 21.93 -8.08
CA LEU A 151 -0.42 21.20 -8.83
C LEU A 151 -0.19 19.80 -8.24
N TYR A 152 0.18 19.73 -6.97
CA TYR A 152 0.55 18.49 -6.27
C TYR A 152 -0.66 17.60 -5.91
N THR A 153 -1.83 18.21 -5.75
CA THR A 153 -3.04 17.52 -5.26
C THR A 153 -3.91 17.00 -6.39
N VAL A 154 -4.04 17.75 -7.49
CA VAL A 154 -4.94 17.41 -8.60
C VAL A 154 -4.17 17.13 -9.87
N LEU A 155 -3.35 18.08 -10.36
CA LEU A 155 -2.75 17.99 -11.69
C LEU A 155 -1.72 16.85 -11.78
N GLU A 156 -0.85 16.71 -10.78
CA GLU A 156 0.16 15.65 -10.72
C GLU A 156 -0.47 14.25 -10.56
N ASN A 157 -1.58 14.15 -9.83
CA ASN A 157 -2.31 12.89 -9.69
C ASN A 157 -3.05 12.46 -10.97
N LEU A 158 -3.16 13.33 -11.97
CA LEU A 158 -3.73 13.06 -13.29
C LEU A 158 -2.68 12.79 -14.38
N CYS A 159 -1.40 12.99 -14.07
CA CYS A 159 -0.29 12.89 -15.02
C CYS A 159 0.75 11.89 -14.50
N TYR A 160 0.67 10.63 -14.96
CA TYR A 160 1.65 9.61 -14.61
C TYR A 160 3.04 9.89 -15.22
N GLY A 161 4.08 9.96 -14.38
CA GLY A 161 5.46 10.20 -14.82
C GLY A 161 5.85 11.67 -14.92
N THR A 162 5.02 12.61 -14.48
CA THR A 162 5.47 13.97 -14.14
C THR A 162 5.75 14.05 -12.65
N SER A 163 6.96 14.46 -12.27
CA SER A 163 7.30 14.80 -10.89
C SER A 163 7.84 16.23 -10.85
N ASP A 164 7.27 17.07 -10.01
CA ASP A 164 7.78 18.42 -9.72
C ASP A 164 8.62 18.47 -8.43
N GLY A 165 8.92 17.30 -7.86
CA GLY A 165 9.82 17.15 -6.72
C GLY A 165 9.14 17.18 -5.35
N SER A 166 7.80 17.26 -5.25
CA SER A 166 7.09 17.16 -3.96
C SER A 166 6.54 15.77 -3.66
N SER A 167 6.15 15.02 -4.69
CA SER A 167 5.81 13.61 -4.56
C SER A 167 7.04 12.78 -4.92
N GLU A 168 7.38 11.82 -4.06
CA GLU A 168 8.44 10.85 -4.34
C GLU A 168 8.27 10.33 -5.77
N LYS A 169 9.31 10.52 -6.58
CA LYS A 169 9.30 10.30 -8.03
C LYS A 169 8.42 9.10 -8.39
N ASN A 170 7.42 9.31 -9.25
CA ASN A 170 6.70 8.24 -9.94
C ASN A 170 5.77 7.36 -9.10
N CYS A 171 5.12 7.87 -8.05
CA CYS A 171 4.03 7.10 -7.41
C CYS A 171 2.93 6.76 -8.44
N PRO A 172 2.65 5.47 -8.69
CA PRO A 172 1.69 5.05 -9.71
C PRO A 172 0.25 5.17 -9.23
N PHE A 173 0.02 5.48 -7.94
CA PHE A 173 -1.30 5.53 -7.32
C PHE A 173 -1.77 6.94 -6.99
N VAL A 174 -3.09 7.13 -7.01
CA VAL A 174 -3.78 8.35 -6.60
C VAL A 174 -4.11 8.26 -5.11
N ARG A 175 -3.17 8.70 -4.26
CA ARG A 175 -3.28 8.59 -2.79
C ARG A 175 -4.55 9.24 -2.22
N ILE A 176 -4.97 10.39 -2.77
CA ILE A 176 -6.15 11.09 -2.27
C ILE A 176 -7.43 10.26 -2.42
N LEU A 177 -7.58 9.49 -3.50
CA LEU A 177 -8.76 8.64 -3.71
C LEU A 177 -8.74 7.43 -2.79
N SER A 178 -7.56 6.82 -2.59
CA SER A 178 -7.40 5.69 -1.69
C SER A 178 -7.67 6.07 -0.23
N ASN A 179 -7.20 7.24 0.22
CA ASN A 179 -7.29 7.65 1.63
C ASN A 179 -8.65 8.26 2.01
N ARG A 180 -9.41 8.79 1.05
CA ARG A 180 -10.68 9.51 1.29
C ARG A 180 -11.92 8.74 0.83
N LYS A 181 -11.75 7.49 0.42
CA LYS A 181 -12.86 6.59 0.10
C LYS A 181 -13.67 6.31 1.38
N THR A 182 -15.00 6.40 1.27
CA THR A 182 -15.91 6.18 2.42
C THR A 182 -16.85 5.00 2.23
N SER A 183 -17.24 4.68 1.00
CA SER A 183 -18.08 3.52 0.69
C SER A 183 -17.23 2.36 0.22
N ASN A 184 -17.65 1.13 0.49
CA ASN A 184 -17.06 -0.04 -0.17
C ASN A 184 -17.35 -0.02 -1.68
N ILE A 185 -16.50 -0.66 -2.47
CA ILE A 185 -16.77 -0.81 -3.92
C ILE A 185 -17.79 -1.93 -4.10
N ASP A 186 -18.83 -1.71 -4.89
CA ASP A 186 -19.78 -2.77 -5.22
C ASP A 186 -19.19 -3.65 -6.33
N ILE A 187 -18.97 -4.93 -6.02
CA ILE A 187 -18.56 -5.94 -7.01
C ILE A 187 -19.85 -6.52 -7.61
N PRO A 188 -20.02 -6.53 -8.93
CA PRO A 188 -21.18 -7.15 -9.56
C PRO A 188 -21.15 -8.67 -9.40
N ASP A 189 -22.32 -9.30 -9.37
CA ASP A 189 -22.44 -10.76 -9.35
C ASP A 189 -22.03 -11.37 -10.69
N LEU A 190 -21.34 -12.50 -10.65
CA LEU A 190 -21.01 -13.31 -11.83
C LEU A 190 -22.26 -14.09 -12.27
N ALA A 191 -22.86 -13.71 -13.41
CA ALA A 191 -23.99 -14.42 -13.99
C ALA A 191 -23.53 -15.32 -15.15
N VAL A 192 -24.09 -16.53 -15.21
CA VAL A 192 -23.83 -17.47 -16.31
C VAL A 192 -24.91 -17.28 -17.37
N ASP A 193 -24.50 -16.95 -18.60
CA ASP A 193 -25.42 -16.90 -19.74
C ASP A 193 -26.01 -18.28 -20.01
N GLU A 194 -27.29 -18.36 -20.41
CA GLU A 194 -27.97 -19.62 -20.71
C GLU A 194 -28.22 -19.79 -22.23
N LEU A 195 -28.05 -21.01 -22.72
CA LEU A 195 -28.40 -21.41 -24.09
C LEU A 195 -29.58 -22.38 -24.06
N GLU A 196 -30.67 -22.00 -24.71
CA GLU A 196 -31.89 -22.79 -24.73
C GLU A 196 -31.92 -23.79 -25.89
N THR A 197 -32.34 -25.02 -25.61
CA THR A 197 -32.68 -26.00 -26.65
C THR A 197 -34.06 -25.78 -27.27
N ALA A 198 -34.31 -26.45 -28.40
CA ALA A 198 -35.62 -26.52 -29.01
C ALA A 198 -36.63 -27.17 -28.05
N GLN A 199 -37.82 -26.59 -27.96
CA GLN A 199 -38.88 -27.04 -27.06
C GLN A 199 -39.42 -28.40 -27.50
N ASN A 200 -39.57 -29.33 -26.56
CA ASN A 200 -40.21 -30.61 -26.84
C ASN A 200 -41.74 -30.46 -26.91
N MET A 201 -42.43 -31.50 -27.39
CA MET A 201 -43.90 -31.49 -27.52
C MET A 201 -44.64 -31.33 -26.17
N PHE A 202 -43.96 -31.53 -25.04
CA PHE A 202 -44.48 -31.34 -23.68
C PHE A 202 -44.20 -29.94 -23.11
N GLY A 203 -43.58 -29.06 -23.90
CA GLY A 203 -43.30 -27.69 -23.50
C GLY A 203 -42.05 -27.50 -22.63
N SER A 204 -41.32 -28.57 -22.29
CA SER A 204 -40.06 -28.46 -21.53
C SER A 204 -38.86 -28.23 -22.43
N ARG A 205 -37.87 -27.53 -21.87
CA ARG A 205 -36.63 -27.11 -22.53
C ARG A 205 -35.48 -27.43 -21.60
N ILE A 206 -34.36 -27.88 -22.16
CA ILE A 206 -33.11 -28.05 -21.43
C ILE A 206 -32.27 -26.80 -21.67
N LEU A 207 -31.80 -26.20 -20.58
CA LEU A 207 -30.92 -25.03 -20.57
C LEU A 207 -29.47 -25.53 -20.44
N TYR A 208 -28.60 -25.07 -21.32
CA TYR A 208 -27.16 -25.29 -21.22
C TYR A 208 -26.48 -24.04 -20.69
N PRO A 209 -25.61 -24.12 -19.68
CA PRO A 209 -24.81 -22.99 -19.26
C PRO A 209 -23.81 -22.64 -20.38
N LYS A 210 -23.74 -21.36 -20.70
CA LYS A 210 -22.73 -20.75 -21.58
C LYS A 210 -21.61 -20.16 -20.70
N SER A 211 -20.80 -19.28 -21.25
CA SER A 211 -19.70 -18.61 -20.54
C SER A 211 -20.24 -17.38 -19.81
N SER A 212 -19.68 -17.10 -18.63
CA SER A 212 -19.94 -15.91 -17.81
C SER A 212 -19.06 -14.71 -18.16
N ILE A 213 -18.22 -14.81 -19.22
CA ILE A 213 -17.26 -13.76 -19.58
C ILE A 213 -17.93 -12.41 -19.90
N SER A 214 -19.19 -12.44 -20.33
CA SER A 214 -20.00 -11.25 -20.59
C SER A 214 -20.33 -10.47 -19.32
N SER A 215 -20.38 -11.12 -18.15
CA SER A 215 -20.59 -10.48 -16.86
C SER A 215 -19.34 -9.78 -16.33
N ASP A 216 -18.14 -10.22 -16.74
CA ASP A 216 -16.86 -9.62 -16.35
C ASP A 216 -16.53 -8.34 -17.14
N GLU A 217 -17.21 -8.14 -18.27
CA GLU A 217 -17.08 -6.97 -19.13
C GLU A 217 -18.18 -5.93 -18.86
N ASN A 218 -17.87 -4.64 -19.07
CA ASN A 218 -18.84 -3.53 -19.03
C ASN A 218 -19.55 -3.28 -17.68
N VAL A 219 -18.86 -3.55 -16.58
CA VAL A 219 -19.35 -3.29 -15.22
C VAL A 219 -19.48 -1.78 -14.94
N ASP A 220 -20.62 -1.36 -14.44
CA ASP A 220 -20.86 -0.01 -13.90
C ASP A 220 -20.94 -0.11 -12.36
N PHE A 221 -20.21 0.74 -11.64
CA PHE A 221 -20.24 0.78 -10.18
C PHE A 221 -20.10 2.21 -9.65
N THR A 222 -20.42 2.43 -8.39
CA THR A 222 -20.35 3.76 -7.75
C THR A 222 -19.45 3.73 -6.54
N ILE A 223 -18.68 4.80 -6.33
CA ILE A 223 -17.85 4.99 -5.13
C ILE A 223 -18.12 6.37 -4.55
N GLU A 224 -18.28 6.43 -3.23
CA GLU A 224 -18.41 7.66 -2.46
C GLU A 224 -17.09 8.07 -1.82
N PHE A 225 -16.72 9.33 -2.06
CA PHE A 225 -15.54 9.95 -1.48
C PHE A 225 -15.93 11.12 -0.58
N GLU A 226 -15.17 11.31 0.50
CA GLU A 226 -15.24 12.52 1.31
C GLU A 226 -14.31 13.58 0.74
N ASP A 227 -14.85 14.73 0.35
CA ASP A 227 -14.05 15.82 -0.19
C ASP A 227 -13.41 16.67 0.90
N THR A 228 -12.35 17.38 0.55
CA THR A 228 -11.65 18.30 1.44
C THR A 228 -12.22 19.71 1.34
N ARG A 229 -11.83 20.58 2.28
CA ARG A 229 -12.20 22.02 2.24
C ARG A 229 -11.79 22.70 0.93
N TYR A 230 -10.76 22.19 0.25
CA TYR A 230 -10.23 22.74 -1.00
C TYR A 230 -10.83 22.09 -2.26
N LEU A 231 -11.81 21.19 -2.10
CA LEU A 231 -12.50 20.52 -3.20
C LEU A 231 -11.55 19.79 -4.15
N GLU A 232 -10.55 19.13 -3.60
CA GLU A 232 -9.50 18.45 -4.38
C GLU A 232 -10.08 17.27 -5.16
N ILE A 233 -10.99 16.50 -4.56
CA ILE A 233 -11.58 15.34 -5.22
C ILE A 233 -12.53 15.79 -6.32
N TYR A 234 -13.36 16.79 -6.05
CA TYR A 234 -14.22 17.37 -7.09
C TYR A 234 -13.40 17.96 -8.25
N ASN A 235 -12.36 18.75 -7.95
CA ASN A 235 -11.49 19.31 -8.98
C ASN A 235 -10.74 18.22 -9.74
N TYR A 236 -10.35 17.12 -9.11
CA TYR A 236 -9.73 15.97 -9.77
C TYR A 236 -10.63 15.39 -10.86
N PHE A 237 -11.87 15.02 -10.52
CA PHE A 237 -12.80 14.46 -11.51
C PHE A 237 -13.24 15.47 -12.57
N LYS A 238 -13.44 16.74 -12.18
CA LYS A 238 -13.76 17.81 -13.12
C LYS A 238 -12.64 18.06 -14.12
N THR A 239 -11.39 18.05 -13.66
CA THR A 239 -10.22 18.25 -14.53
C THR A 239 -10.04 17.08 -15.48
N TRP A 240 -10.27 15.85 -15.01
CA TRP A 240 -10.24 14.66 -15.85
C TRP A 240 -11.27 14.73 -16.99
N ASP A 241 -12.54 15.07 -16.68
CA ASP A 241 -13.56 15.22 -17.71
C ASP A 241 -13.27 16.39 -18.67
N TYR A 242 -12.80 17.52 -18.15
CA TYR A 242 -12.43 18.65 -18.99
C TYR A 242 -11.30 18.29 -19.96
N ALA A 243 -10.25 17.59 -19.49
CA ALA A 243 -9.19 17.07 -20.35
C ALA A 243 -9.72 16.07 -21.39
N ARG A 244 -10.68 15.22 -21.02
CA ARG A 244 -11.36 14.29 -21.95
C ARG A 244 -12.12 15.05 -23.04
N GLN A 245 -12.85 16.12 -22.71
CA GLN A 245 -13.53 16.96 -23.70
C GLN A 245 -12.53 17.59 -24.68
N LEU A 246 -11.41 18.11 -24.18
CA LEU A 246 -10.36 18.69 -25.04
C LEU A 246 -9.67 17.67 -25.93
N LYS A 247 -9.49 16.43 -25.46
CA LYS A 247 -9.04 15.29 -26.27
C LYS A 247 -10.00 15.03 -27.43
N TRP A 248 -11.31 14.96 -27.17
CA TRP A 248 -12.32 14.76 -28.22
C TRP A 248 -12.35 15.88 -29.27
N LEU A 249 -12.06 17.11 -28.85
CA LEU A 249 -11.91 18.27 -29.75
C LEU A 249 -10.57 18.31 -30.48
N GLY A 250 -9.63 17.43 -30.14
CA GLY A 250 -8.29 17.39 -30.73
C GLY A 250 -7.37 18.54 -30.28
N LEU A 251 -7.73 19.27 -29.23
CA LEU A 251 -6.96 20.42 -28.73
C LEU A 251 -5.87 20.00 -27.75
N LEU A 252 -6.03 18.86 -27.10
CA LEU A 252 -5.07 18.28 -26.18
C LEU A 252 -4.51 16.98 -26.78
N PRO A 253 -3.37 17.03 -27.51
CA PRO A 253 -2.84 15.86 -28.21
C PRO A 253 -2.21 14.85 -27.24
N PRO A 254 -2.45 13.55 -27.43
CA PRO A 254 -1.79 12.51 -26.64
C PRO A 254 -0.31 12.36 -26.99
N LYS A 255 0.43 11.67 -26.11
CA LYS A 255 1.81 11.27 -26.39
C LYS A 255 1.89 10.42 -27.66
N LYS A 256 2.98 10.61 -28.42
CA LYS A 256 3.24 9.82 -29.64
C LYS A 256 3.33 8.31 -29.34
N GLU A 257 3.92 7.95 -28.21
CA GLU A 257 4.05 6.55 -27.76
C GLU A 257 2.67 5.89 -27.56
N TYR A 258 1.72 6.61 -26.97
CA TYR A 258 0.36 6.09 -26.78
C TYR A 258 -0.40 5.93 -28.09
N ILE A 259 -0.15 6.80 -29.07
CA ILE A 259 -0.71 6.64 -30.41
C ILE A 259 -0.12 5.38 -31.08
N LEU A 260 1.20 5.21 -31.02
CA LEU A 260 1.89 4.08 -31.66
C LEU A 260 1.50 2.73 -31.04
N ASN A 261 1.47 2.66 -29.71
CA ASN A 261 1.17 1.45 -28.97
C ASN A 261 -0.34 1.22 -28.73
N LYS A 262 -1.20 2.12 -29.24
CA LYS A 262 -2.67 2.08 -29.06
C LYS A 262 -3.11 1.99 -27.60
N ILE A 263 -2.43 2.74 -26.72
CA ILE A 263 -2.69 2.73 -25.29
C ILE A 263 -3.74 3.78 -24.94
N LEU A 264 -4.76 3.38 -24.18
CA LEU A 264 -5.76 4.28 -23.60
C LEU A 264 -5.23 4.91 -22.31
N TYR A 265 -4.64 6.11 -22.43
CA TYR A 265 -3.98 6.82 -21.33
C TYR A 265 -4.92 7.51 -20.34
N ASP A 266 -6.20 7.66 -20.69
CA ASP A 266 -7.23 8.29 -19.87
C ASP A 266 -8.05 7.31 -19.04
N HIS A 267 -7.68 6.03 -19.07
CA HIS A 267 -8.27 4.95 -18.29
C HIS A 267 -7.32 4.55 -17.15
N ILE A 268 -7.88 4.18 -16.01
CA ILE A 268 -7.13 3.74 -14.83
C ILE A 268 -7.38 2.27 -14.53
N SER A 269 -6.56 1.71 -13.66
CA SER A 269 -6.83 0.43 -13.01
C SER A 269 -7.09 0.64 -11.52
N ILE A 270 -7.95 -0.18 -10.92
CA ILE A 270 -8.25 -0.14 -9.49
C ILE A 270 -7.94 -1.52 -8.91
N PHE A 271 -7.04 -1.57 -7.95
CA PHE A 271 -6.78 -2.75 -7.16
C PHE A 271 -7.62 -2.69 -5.88
N ARG A 272 -8.39 -3.72 -5.61
CA ARG A 272 -9.17 -3.85 -4.38
C ARG A 272 -8.69 -5.06 -3.61
N PHE A 273 -8.39 -4.83 -2.33
CA PHE A 273 -8.04 -5.87 -1.36
C PHE A 273 -9.02 -5.82 -0.20
N LEU A 274 -9.66 -6.95 0.07
CA LEU A 274 -10.42 -7.19 1.29
C LEU A 274 -9.49 -7.92 2.25
N VAL A 275 -9.25 -7.30 3.39
CA VAL A 275 -8.29 -7.73 4.40
C VAL A 275 -9.04 -8.15 5.67
N ASP A 276 -8.53 -9.15 6.37
CA ASP A 276 -9.14 -9.70 7.60
C ASP A 276 -9.07 -8.71 8.78
N ASP A 277 -9.58 -9.14 9.94
CA ASP A 277 -9.58 -8.38 11.20
C ASP A 277 -8.17 -7.97 11.68
N ASP A 278 -7.16 -8.75 11.33
CA ASP A 278 -5.75 -8.47 11.58
C ASP A 278 -5.23 -7.24 10.83
N GLY A 279 -5.93 -6.79 9.79
CA GLY A 279 -5.55 -5.66 8.95
C GLY A 279 -4.40 -5.95 7.97
N GLU A 280 -3.95 -7.20 7.88
CA GLU A 280 -2.83 -7.64 7.02
C GLU A 280 -3.23 -8.77 6.06
N THR A 281 -3.96 -9.80 6.51
CA THR A 281 -4.25 -10.99 5.70
C THR A 281 -5.29 -10.71 4.62
N ILE A 282 -4.92 -10.89 3.34
CA ILE A 282 -5.83 -10.66 2.22
C ILE A 282 -6.75 -11.87 2.05
N LEU A 283 -8.05 -11.64 2.23
CA LEU A 283 -9.11 -12.64 2.04
C LEU A 283 -9.60 -12.70 0.60
N HIS A 284 -9.77 -11.53 -0.02
CA HIS A 284 -10.25 -11.41 -1.39
C HIS A 284 -9.54 -10.27 -2.10
N PHE A 285 -9.14 -10.48 -3.35
CA PHE A 285 -8.50 -9.45 -4.16
C PHE A 285 -9.07 -9.43 -5.56
N SER A 286 -9.18 -8.23 -6.12
CA SER A 286 -9.74 -8.02 -7.46
C SER A 286 -9.09 -6.81 -8.12
N LYS A 287 -9.08 -6.82 -9.45
CA LYS A 287 -8.54 -5.76 -10.28
C LYS A 287 -9.59 -5.35 -11.31
N PHE A 288 -9.87 -4.05 -11.34
CA PHE A 288 -10.68 -3.42 -12.37
C PHE A 288 -9.72 -2.78 -13.37
N THR A 289 -9.65 -3.30 -14.59
CA THR A 289 -8.76 -2.76 -15.63
C THR A 289 -9.55 -1.91 -16.61
N GLY A 290 -9.05 -0.70 -16.93
CA GLY A 290 -9.69 0.15 -17.93
C GLY A 290 -10.93 0.87 -17.42
N VAL A 291 -10.85 1.42 -16.21
CA VAL A 291 -11.93 2.17 -15.55
C VAL A 291 -11.86 3.65 -15.91
N PHE A 292 -13.01 4.28 -16.09
CA PHE A 292 -13.11 5.73 -16.26
C PHE A 292 -14.34 6.30 -15.54
N PRO A 293 -14.29 7.56 -15.05
CA PRO A 293 -15.45 8.20 -14.43
C PRO A 293 -16.51 8.53 -15.49
N LYS A 294 -17.76 8.17 -15.18
CA LYS A 294 -18.97 8.39 -16.00
C LYS A 294 -19.77 9.60 -15.51
N THR A 295 -19.84 9.82 -14.21
CA THR A 295 -20.59 10.93 -13.61
C THR A 295 -19.69 11.82 -12.76
N ILE A 296 -20.04 13.11 -12.71
CA ILE A 296 -19.46 14.08 -11.78
C ILE A 296 -20.64 14.67 -11.00
N SER A 297 -20.69 14.43 -9.69
CA SER A 297 -21.82 14.85 -8.84
C SER A 297 -21.76 16.34 -8.50
N ARG A 298 -22.09 17.20 -9.48
CA ARG A 298 -22.29 18.64 -9.24
C ARG A 298 -23.45 18.91 -8.28
N SER A 299 -24.38 17.98 -8.17
CA SER A 299 -25.52 18.00 -7.25
C SER A 299 -25.10 18.00 -5.77
N SER A 300 -23.92 17.48 -5.43
CA SER A 300 -23.40 17.50 -4.06
C SER A 300 -23.24 18.93 -3.49
N PHE A 301 -23.15 19.96 -4.35
CA PHE A 301 -23.06 21.36 -3.92
C PHE A 301 -24.43 22.04 -3.72
N SER A 302 -25.51 21.42 -4.17
CA SER A 302 -26.87 21.97 -3.99
C SER A 302 -27.39 21.74 -2.57
N GLU A 303 -26.97 20.66 -1.93
CA GLU A 303 -27.37 20.28 -0.56
C GLU A 303 -26.13 20.13 0.31
N ILE A 304 -25.45 21.26 0.62
CA ILE A 304 -24.33 21.22 1.56
C ILE A 304 -24.91 20.95 2.96
N PRO A 305 -24.61 19.79 3.59
CA PRO A 305 -25.14 19.49 4.89
C PRO A 305 -24.58 20.50 5.91
N GLN A 306 -25.47 21.10 6.72
CA GLN A 306 -25.07 22.03 7.79
C GLN A 306 -24.20 21.35 8.86
N SER A 307 -24.27 20.02 8.93
CA SER A 307 -23.45 19.17 9.80
C SER A 307 -23.08 17.90 9.03
N GLY A 308 -21.79 17.63 8.90
CA GLY A 308 -21.24 16.43 8.24
C GLY A 308 -20.22 16.74 7.14
N PRO A 309 -19.42 15.74 6.72
CA PRO A 309 -18.48 15.89 5.61
C PRO A 309 -19.20 15.99 4.26
N LEU A 310 -18.60 16.73 3.32
CA LEU A 310 -19.11 16.80 1.95
C LEU A 310 -18.79 15.50 1.22
N LYS A 311 -19.83 14.75 0.86
CA LYS A 311 -19.70 13.50 0.11
C LYS A 311 -19.93 13.71 -1.38
N VAL A 312 -19.06 13.12 -2.19
CA VAL A 312 -19.09 13.15 -3.65
C VAL A 312 -19.20 11.71 -4.14
N THR A 313 -20.32 11.39 -4.78
CA THR A 313 -20.58 10.06 -5.33
C THR A 313 -20.21 10.05 -6.81
N ILE A 314 -19.24 9.22 -7.19
CA ILE A 314 -18.76 9.10 -8.57
C ILE A 314 -19.14 7.75 -9.11
N GLY A 315 -19.86 7.75 -10.23
CA GLY A 315 -20.14 6.56 -11.02
C GLY A 315 -18.97 6.30 -11.95
N PHE A 316 -18.46 5.09 -11.91
CA PHE A 316 -17.42 4.57 -12.78
C PHE A 316 -18.01 3.57 -13.77
N LYS A 317 -17.38 3.50 -14.93
CA LYS A 317 -17.63 2.46 -15.92
C LYS A 317 -16.32 1.76 -16.23
N LEU A 318 -16.38 0.44 -16.24
CA LEU A 318 -15.31 -0.44 -16.67
C LEU A 318 -15.45 -0.67 -18.18
N SER A 319 -14.41 -0.32 -18.94
CA SER A 319 -14.32 -0.63 -20.37
C SER A 319 -13.49 -1.86 -20.67
N GLY A 320 -12.63 -2.28 -19.74
CA GLY A 320 -11.75 -3.42 -19.90
C GLY A 320 -12.34 -4.66 -19.26
N PHE A 321 -11.58 -5.26 -18.36
CA PHE A 321 -11.89 -6.53 -17.71
C PHE A 321 -11.92 -6.36 -16.20
N PHE A 322 -12.88 -7.03 -15.58
CA PHE A 322 -12.88 -7.32 -14.15
C PHE A 322 -12.22 -8.69 -13.92
N GLU A 323 -11.22 -8.74 -13.06
CA GLU A 323 -10.51 -9.97 -12.70
C GLU A 323 -10.55 -10.10 -11.18
N ASP A 324 -11.05 -11.22 -10.66
CA ASP A 324 -11.08 -11.55 -9.24
C ASP A 324 -10.28 -12.82 -8.94
N MET A 325 -9.65 -12.86 -7.77
CA MET A 325 -8.93 -14.03 -7.24
C MET A 325 -7.81 -14.61 -8.13
N GLU A 326 -7.35 -13.89 -9.16
CA GLU A 326 -6.23 -14.30 -10.01
C GLU A 326 -4.86 -13.88 -9.43
N PRO A 327 -3.94 -14.81 -9.10
CA PRO A 327 -2.65 -14.48 -8.47
C PRO A 327 -1.78 -13.49 -9.24
N ASN A 328 -1.99 -13.36 -10.55
CA ASN A 328 -1.32 -12.38 -11.41
C ASN A 328 -1.56 -10.94 -10.94
N ILE A 329 -2.73 -10.65 -10.36
CA ILE A 329 -3.08 -9.33 -9.80
C ILE A 329 -2.10 -8.93 -8.69
N LEU A 330 -1.76 -9.88 -7.81
CA LEU A 330 -0.85 -9.64 -6.69
C LEU A 330 0.58 -9.39 -7.18
N SER A 331 1.02 -10.15 -8.19
CA SER A 331 2.33 -9.97 -8.81
C SER A 331 2.42 -8.65 -9.59
N ASP A 332 1.36 -8.25 -10.29
CA ASP A 332 1.28 -6.99 -11.03
C ASP A 332 1.35 -5.80 -10.07
N PHE A 333 0.59 -5.83 -8.97
CA PHE A 333 0.66 -4.80 -7.93
C PHE A 333 2.09 -4.63 -7.38
N ASN A 334 2.75 -5.74 -7.04
CA ASN A 334 4.14 -5.70 -6.59
C ASN A 334 5.11 -5.19 -7.66
N THR A 335 4.86 -5.51 -8.93
CA THR A 335 5.70 -5.01 -10.05
C THR A 335 5.54 -3.50 -10.22
N LEU A 336 4.33 -2.96 -10.09
CA LEU A 336 4.06 -1.52 -10.11
C LEU A 336 4.77 -0.79 -8.96
N VAL A 337 4.69 -1.34 -7.75
CA VAL A 337 5.39 -0.78 -6.58
C VAL A 337 6.91 -0.90 -6.75
N ALA A 338 7.40 -2.01 -7.29
CA ALA A 338 8.84 -2.21 -7.52
C ALA A 338 9.39 -1.22 -8.55
N ASN A 339 8.65 -0.96 -9.63
CA ASN A 339 9.00 0.04 -10.62
C ASN A 339 8.98 1.47 -10.06
N TRP A 340 8.11 1.73 -9.09
CA TRP A 340 8.11 3.00 -8.35
C TRP A 340 9.36 3.17 -7.48
N LYS A 341 9.88 2.09 -6.89
CA LYS A 341 11.01 2.09 -5.95
C LYS A 341 12.34 1.62 -6.56
N ASP A 342 12.52 1.79 -7.88
CA ASP A 342 13.74 1.43 -8.63
C ASP A 342 14.23 -0.02 -8.40
N GLY A 343 13.30 -0.98 -8.26
CA GLY A 343 13.59 -2.42 -8.30
C GLY A 343 14.09 -3.07 -7.01
N THR A 344 14.01 -2.40 -5.86
CA THR A 344 14.59 -2.87 -4.57
C THR A 344 13.64 -3.70 -3.68
N MET A 345 12.55 -4.26 -4.22
CA MET A 345 11.55 -4.98 -3.41
C MET A 345 11.89 -6.43 -3.06
N THR A 346 13.12 -6.90 -3.27
CA THR A 346 13.49 -8.29 -2.94
C THR A 346 13.66 -8.55 -1.43
N ASN A 347 13.65 -7.53 -0.57
CA ASN A 347 13.66 -7.71 0.89
C ASN A 347 13.01 -6.52 1.62
N PRO A 348 11.70 -6.56 1.90
CA PRO A 348 10.98 -5.45 2.51
C PRO A 348 11.10 -5.39 4.05
N THR A 349 11.96 -6.23 4.64
CA THR A 349 11.93 -6.55 6.07
C THR A 349 12.50 -5.46 6.99
N TYR A 350 13.29 -4.50 6.48
CA TYR A 350 14.03 -3.56 7.34
C TYR A 350 13.26 -2.28 7.70
N ASN A 351 12.24 -1.92 6.91
CA ASN A 351 11.46 -0.70 7.08
C ASN A 351 9.95 -0.98 7.10
N GLU A 352 9.55 -2.18 7.53
CA GLU A 352 8.14 -2.52 7.66
C GLU A 352 7.53 -1.74 8.82
N ILE A 353 6.36 -1.14 8.59
CA ILE A 353 5.60 -0.46 9.64
C ILE A 353 4.71 -1.52 10.28
N PRO A 354 4.93 -1.88 11.56
CA PRO A 354 4.05 -2.81 12.23
C PRO A 354 2.68 -2.16 12.43
N LEU A 355 1.60 -2.88 12.12
CA LEU A 355 0.24 -2.40 12.39
C LEU A 355 -0.06 -2.21 13.88
N TRP A 356 0.65 -2.94 14.74
CA TRP A 356 0.50 -2.89 16.18
C TRP A 356 1.79 -2.39 16.83
N ASP A 357 1.68 -1.36 17.66
CA ASP A 357 2.80 -0.88 18.48
C ASP A 357 2.75 -1.56 19.85
N ASP A 358 3.67 -2.52 20.07
CA ASP A 358 3.80 -3.24 21.34
C ASP A 358 4.16 -2.34 22.52
N SER A 359 4.79 -1.19 22.27
CA SER A 359 5.20 -0.27 23.34
C SER A 359 4.04 0.54 23.90
N ILE A 360 3.09 0.91 23.03
CA ILE A 360 1.88 1.67 23.39
C ILE A 360 0.71 0.73 23.70
N GLY A 361 0.75 -0.51 23.20
CA GLY A 361 -0.36 -1.46 23.30
C GLY A 361 -1.57 -1.01 22.48
N ALA A 362 -1.33 -0.38 21.33
CA ALA A 362 -2.35 0.18 20.47
C ALA A 362 -1.99 0.00 18.99
N MET A 363 -2.98 0.19 18.11
CA MET A 363 -2.77 0.18 16.66
C MET A 363 -1.89 1.38 16.26
N SER A 364 -0.85 1.12 15.46
CA SER A 364 0.02 2.17 14.92
C SER A 364 -0.77 3.06 13.95
N GLY A 365 -0.58 4.37 14.11
CA GLY A 365 -1.17 5.41 13.25
C GLY A 365 -0.16 6.01 12.28
N GLU A 366 1.02 5.42 12.13
CA GLU A 366 2.07 5.94 11.26
C GLU A 366 1.67 5.85 9.79
N SER A 367 2.04 6.86 9.01
CA SER A 367 1.77 6.89 7.57
C SER A 367 2.77 6.04 6.81
N GLY A 368 2.28 5.04 6.07
CA GLY A 368 3.08 4.28 5.12
C GLY A 368 3.41 5.07 3.85
N ASP A 369 4.64 4.92 3.36
CA ASP A 369 5.05 5.51 2.09
C ASP A 369 4.54 4.66 0.93
N TYR A 370 4.68 3.33 1.02
CA TYR A 370 4.21 2.42 -0.02
C TYR A 370 3.67 1.09 0.54
N PRO A 371 2.57 0.58 -0.05
CA PRO A 371 2.07 -0.76 0.23
C PRO A 371 2.79 -1.82 -0.61
N TYR A 372 2.88 -3.05 -0.11
CA TYR A 372 3.34 -4.20 -0.88
C TYR A 372 2.67 -5.49 -0.42
N ILE A 373 2.67 -6.51 -1.28
CA ILE A 373 2.12 -7.82 -0.97
C ILE A 373 3.25 -8.76 -0.57
N TYR A 374 3.13 -9.34 0.62
CA TYR A 374 4.04 -10.32 1.17
C TYR A 374 3.45 -11.72 1.09
N TYR A 375 4.28 -12.69 0.71
CA TYR A 375 3.92 -14.10 0.73
C TYR A 375 4.61 -14.78 1.91
N PRO A 376 3.85 -15.27 2.90
CA PRO A 376 4.43 -15.96 4.05
C PRO A 376 5.11 -17.27 3.61
N LYS A 377 6.30 -17.51 4.15
CA LYS A 377 7.06 -18.76 3.88
C LYS A 377 6.42 -19.96 4.58
N GLU A 378 5.96 -19.74 5.80
CA GLU A 378 5.33 -20.75 6.65
C GLU A 378 3.81 -20.63 6.59
N PRO A 379 3.08 -21.75 6.63
CA PRO A 379 1.62 -21.72 6.75
C PRO A 379 1.21 -21.18 8.12
N ASP A 380 0.01 -20.63 8.18
CA ASP A 380 -0.66 -20.31 9.44
C ASP A 380 -0.97 -21.59 10.25
N TRP A 381 -1.51 -21.42 11.45
CA TRP A 381 -1.94 -22.53 12.31
C TRP A 381 -3.04 -23.42 11.68
N ARG A 382 -3.69 -22.94 10.61
CA ARG A 382 -4.72 -23.66 9.86
C ARG A 382 -4.16 -24.41 8.65
N GLY A 383 -2.89 -24.20 8.31
CA GLY A 383 -2.22 -24.79 7.15
C GLY A 383 -2.28 -23.96 5.86
N TYR A 384 -2.87 -22.74 5.89
CA TYR A 384 -2.98 -21.86 4.74
C TYR A 384 -1.80 -20.90 4.62
N LYS A 385 -1.42 -20.57 3.38
CA LYS A 385 -0.43 -19.53 3.07
C LYS A 385 -1.14 -18.39 2.34
N LEU A 386 -1.82 -17.55 3.10
CA LEU A 386 -2.55 -16.41 2.54
C LEU A 386 -1.60 -15.23 2.29
N PRO A 387 -1.77 -14.49 1.19
CA PRO A 387 -1.00 -13.29 0.93
C PRO A 387 -1.37 -12.21 1.94
N MET A 388 -0.38 -11.40 2.35
CA MET A 388 -0.55 -10.33 3.33
C MET A 388 -0.24 -8.97 2.70
N LEU A 389 -1.06 -7.95 2.98
CA LEU A 389 -0.84 -6.57 2.62
C LEU A 389 -0.02 -5.88 3.72
N LYS A 390 1.17 -5.40 3.38
CA LYS A 390 2.07 -4.74 4.32
C LYS A 390 2.42 -3.33 3.86
N TRP A 391 2.87 -2.50 4.80
CA TRP A 391 3.24 -1.11 4.58
C TRP A 391 4.71 -0.89 4.96
N SER A 392 5.40 -0.03 4.20
CA SER A 392 6.80 0.29 4.47
C SER A 392 7.09 1.78 4.28
N THR A 393 8.13 2.25 4.97
CA THR A 393 8.70 3.59 4.80
C THR A 393 9.98 3.59 3.95
N ASN A 394 10.26 4.71 3.31
CA ASN A 394 11.50 4.98 2.58
C ASN A 394 12.65 5.42 3.49
N THR A 395 12.42 5.64 4.79
CA THR A 395 13.50 6.02 5.71
C THR A 395 14.49 4.87 5.79
N GLY A 396 15.61 5.00 5.07
CA GLY A 396 16.66 3.99 5.05
C GLY A 396 17.23 3.74 6.44
N ASN A 397 16.64 2.80 7.18
CA ASN A 397 17.38 1.99 8.12
C ASN A 397 17.95 0.80 7.34
N ASP A 398 18.75 1.12 6.33
CA ASP A 398 19.77 0.20 5.91
C ASP A 398 20.80 0.21 7.07
N PRO A 399 21.01 -0.88 7.82
CA PRO A 399 22.01 -0.92 8.88
C PRO A 399 23.44 -0.65 8.36
N ALA A 400 23.62 -0.58 7.03
CA ALA A 400 24.84 -0.11 6.40
C ALA A 400 25.01 1.44 6.36
N VAL A 401 24.02 2.24 6.75
CA VAL A 401 24.12 3.72 6.73
C VAL A 401 24.08 4.34 8.13
N SER A 402 23.69 3.58 9.17
CA SER A 402 23.68 4.07 10.55
C SER A 402 25.07 4.25 11.16
N TRP A 403 26.11 3.57 10.65
CA TRP A 403 27.50 3.80 11.04
C TRP A 403 28.15 5.00 10.33
N ALA A 404 27.52 5.57 9.29
CA ALA A 404 28.03 6.75 8.60
C ALA A 404 27.46 8.07 9.16
N ASN A 405 26.35 8.02 9.91
CA ASN A 405 25.68 9.20 10.46
C ASN A 405 25.72 9.33 12.00
N GLN A 406 26.56 8.53 12.68
CA GLN A 406 26.81 8.71 14.11
C GLN A 406 27.99 9.64 14.45
N ASP A 407 28.73 10.16 13.46
CA ASP A 407 29.91 11.02 13.70
C ASP A 407 29.77 12.48 13.20
N THR A 408 28.55 13.00 13.01
CA THR A 408 28.36 14.41 12.61
C THR A 408 27.60 15.29 13.61
N ASN A 409 27.13 14.75 14.74
CA ASN A 409 26.39 15.53 15.74
C ASN A 409 27.15 15.79 17.06
N THR A 410 28.48 15.84 17.00
CA THR A 410 29.33 16.46 18.03
C THR A 410 30.55 17.15 17.41
N LYS A 411 30.33 18.16 16.57
CA LYS A 411 31.30 19.26 16.44
C LYS A 411 30.66 20.56 16.89
N SER A 412 30.89 20.84 18.17
CA SER A 412 30.97 22.18 18.72
C SER A 412 31.65 23.13 17.72
N VAL A 413 31.14 24.35 17.65
CA VAL A 413 31.77 25.54 17.05
C VAL A 413 33.31 25.43 17.08
N VAL A 414 33.92 25.17 15.92
CA VAL A 414 35.37 25.26 15.72
C VAL A 414 35.59 26.17 14.52
N GLU A 415 36.30 27.26 14.77
CA GLU A 415 36.75 28.25 13.81
C GLU A 415 37.44 27.57 12.62
N THR A 416 36.96 27.86 11.41
CA THR A 416 37.60 27.45 10.15
C THR A 416 39.01 28.03 10.08
N THR A 417 40.01 27.18 10.29
CA THR A 417 41.42 27.53 10.13
C THR A 417 41.81 27.49 8.65
N THR A 418 42.70 28.42 8.31
CA THR A 418 43.21 28.80 6.98
C THR A 418 43.82 27.67 6.13
N ASP A 419 43.94 26.46 6.66
CA ASP A 419 44.64 25.33 6.01
C ASP A 419 43.73 24.50 5.07
N GLU A 420 42.41 24.47 5.29
CA GLU A 420 41.48 23.74 4.40
C GLU A 420 41.29 24.46 3.05
N ILE A 421 41.38 25.79 3.03
CA ILE A 421 41.32 26.60 1.81
C ILE A 421 42.58 26.40 0.95
N GLN A 422 43.74 26.19 1.59
CA GLN A 422 45.02 25.96 0.90
C GLN A 422 45.04 24.64 0.13
N ASN A 423 44.40 23.59 0.65
CA ASN A 423 44.34 22.28 0.01
C ASN A 423 43.43 22.26 -1.23
N VAL A 424 42.32 23.02 -1.20
CA VAL A 424 41.46 23.20 -2.38
C VAL A 424 42.18 24.02 -3.46
N ALA A 425 42.90 25.09 -3.07
CA ALA A 425 43.68 25.91 -4.00
C ALA A 425 44.85 25.13 -4.67
N ASN A 426 45.54 24.27 -3.92
CA ASN A 426 46.61 23.43 -4.46
C ASN A 426 46.09 22.35 -5.41
N THR A 427 44.90 21.83 -5.16
CA THR A 427 44.26 20.84 -6.03
C THR A 427 43.85 21.47 -7.37
N ILE A 428 43.35 22.71 -7.35
CA ILE A 428 43.01 23.49 -8.55
C ILE A 428 44.27 23.97 -9.30
N GLY A 429 45.34 24.33 -8.58
CA GLY A 429 46.62 24.76 -9.16
C GLY A 429 47.37 23.67 -9.93
N SER A 430 47.21 22.40 -9.56
CA SER A 430 47.86 21.27 -10.26
C SER A 430 47.30 21.07 -11.68
N TYR A 431 46.01 21.34 -11.90
CA TYR A 431 45.37 21.29 -13.22
C TYR A 431 45.75 22.47 -14.12
N ALA A 432 46.24 23.58 -13.56
CA ALA A 432 46.58 24.79 -14.30
C ALA A 432 48.10 25.01 -14.49
N GLY A 433 48.95 24.16 -13.90
CA GLY A 433 50.42 24.28 -13.98
C GLY A 433 50.94 25.59 -13.38
N VAL A 434 50.39 26.03 -12.25
CA VAL A 434 50.82 27.22 -11.49
C VAL A 434 51.14 26.79 -10.06
N THR A 435 52.35 27.09 -9.59
CA THR A 435 52.76 26.86 -8.20
C THR A 435 52.44 28.12 -7.40
N PHE A 436 51.53 28.03 -6.42
CA PHE A 436 51.16 29.15 -5.56
C PHE A 436 51.98 29.13 -4.27
N ASN A 437 52.54 30.29 -3.88
CA ASN A 437 53.31 30.45 -2.65
C ASN A 437 52.42 31.01 -1.53
N LYS A 438 52.67 30.60 -0.28
CA LYS A 438 51.78 30.85 0.89
C LYS A 438 51.62 32.34 1.25
N ASP A 439 52.53 33.19 0.77
CA ASP A 439 52.59 34.61 1.13
C ASP A 439 52.07 35.56 0.03
N MET A 440 51.40 35.04 -1.01
CA MET A 440 50.83 35.89 -2.07
C MET A 440 49.54 36.58 -1.62
N THR A 441 49.46 37.88 -1.87
CA THR A 441 48.25 38.66 -1.58
C THR A 441 47.14 38.38 -2.61
N PRO A 442 45.84 38.55 -2.27
CA PRO A 442 44.73 38.26 -3.18
C PRO A 442 44.80 38.99 -4.53
N GLU A 443 45.30 40.23 -4.55
CA GLU A 443 45.48 41.02 -5.78
C GLU A 443 46.59 40.48 -6.69
N GLU A 444 47.64 39.86 -6.13
CA GLU A 444 48.72 39.22 -6.89
C GLU A 444 48.27 37.90 -7.53
N LEU A 445 47.33 37.20 -6.88
CA LEU A 445 46.71 35.99 -7.39
C LEU A 445 45.85 36.28 -8.62
N GLU A 446 45.07 37.36 -8.59
CA GLU A 446 44.21 37.78 -9.70
C GLU A 446 45.05 38.17 -10.94
N LYS A 447 46.12 38.95 -10.75
CA LYS A 447 47.05 39.33 -11.83
C LYS A 447 47.78 38.13 -12.46
N ALA A 448 48.20 37.15 -11.66
CA ALA A 448 48.86 35.95 -12.17
C ALA A 448 47.91 35.09 -13.04
N THR A 449 46.63 35.08 -12.68
CA THR A 449 45.60 34.34 -13.41
C THR A 449 45.22 35.04 -14.74
N GLU A 450 45.21 36.38 -14.74
CA GLU A 450 44.95 37.20 -15.93
C GLU A 450 46.11 37.16 -16.95
N ALA A 451 47.36 37.21 -16.50
CA ALA A 451 48.54 37.15 -17.35
C ALA A 451 48.64 35.82 -18.14
N LYS A 452 48.14 34.72 -17.57
CA LYS A 452 48.13 33.40 -18.24
C LYS A 452 46.95 33.23 -19.21
N ARG A 453 45.83 33.93 -19.00
CA ARG A 453 44.72 34.01 -19.97
C ARG A 453 45.10 34.77 -21.24
N MET A 454 45.91 35.83 -21.11
CA MET A 454 46.42 36.61 -22.24
C MET A 454 47.43 35.86 -23.12
N ASN A 455 48.14 34.86 -22.58
CA ASN A 455 49.14 34.07 -23.32
C ASN A 455 48.57 32.84 -24.05
N LYS A 456 47.24 32.69 -24.12
CA LYS A 456 46.56 31.59 -24.81
C LYS A 456 45.72 32.04 -26.01
N PHE A 457 45.96 33.25 -26.52
CA PHE A 457 45.46 33.77 -27.79
C PHE A 457 46.59 33.87 -28.82
#